data_AF-A0A661WYP4-F1
#
_entry.id   AF-A0A661WYP4-F1
#
_cell.length_a   1.000
_cell.length_b   1.000
_cell.length_c   1.000
_cell.angle_alpha   90.00
_cell.angle_beta   90.00
_cell.angle_gamma   90.00
#
_symmetry.space_group_name_H-M   'P 1'
#
loop_
_entity.id
_entity.type
_entity.pdbx_description
1 polymer ?
#
loop_
_entity_poly.entity_id
_entity_poly.type
_entity_poly.pdbx_seq_one_letter_code
_entity_poly.pdbx_strand_id
1 'polypeptide(L)'
;MRIVVLMGGDSTEREISLMTGNKVAKALEENGHQVIKIDPVATKDEQTELNHSDHHWIGIDYPSIDMLPLHRGSMFLKNILIIK
;
A
#
# COMPACT_ATOMS: atom_id res chain seq x y z
N MET A 1 -19.96 0.99 -0.52
CA MET A 1 -18.99 1.31 0.57
C MET A 1 -17.67 1.70 -0.07
N ARG A 2 -16.74 2.31 0.68
CA ARG A 2 -15.34 2.49 0.24
C ARG A 2 -14.53 1.30 0.70
N ILE A 3 -13.92 0.57 -0.23
CA ILE A 3 -13.21 -0.68 0.04
C ILE A 3 -11.82 -0.59 -0.58
N VAL A 4 -10.80 -0.96 0.20
CA VAL A 4 -9.44 -1.14 -0.31
C VAL A 4 -9.23 -2.61 -0.66
N VAL A 5 -8.73 -2.88 -1.86
CA VAL A 5 -8.26 -4.21 -2.27
C VAL A 5 -6.73 -4.17 -2.25
N LEU A 6 -6.13 -4.85 -1.28
CA LEU A 6 -4.69 -5.07 -1.23
C LEU A 6 -4.30 -6.19 -2.19
N MET A 7 -3.32 -5.92 -3.04
CA MET A 7 -2.85 -6.82 -4.08
C MET A 7 -1.37 -6.56 -4.39
N GLY A 8 -0.74 -7.37 -5.23
CA GLY A 8 0.70 -7.24 -5.51
C GLY A 8 1.56 -7.66 -4.32
N GLY A 9 2.49 -6.79 -3.90
CA GLY A 9 3.52 -7.07 -2.90
C GLY A 9 4.89 -7.47 -3.50
N ASP A 10 5.85 -7.80 -2.63
CA ASP A 10 7.24 -8.14 -2.98
C ASP A 10 7.51 -9.66 -3.11
N SER A 11 6.48 -10.49 -3.01
CA SER A 11 6.62 -11.94 -3.08
C SER A 11 6.76 -12.44 -4.52
N THR A 12 7.20 -13.69 -4.68
CA THR A 12 7.21 -14.40 -5.98
C THR A 12 5.81 -14.62 -6.55
N GLU A 13 4.75 -14.40 -5.77
CA GLU A 13 3.35 -14.55 -6.17
C GLU A 13 2.73 -13.22 -6.60
N ARG A 14 3.51 -12.13 -6.69
CA ARG A 14 3.06 -10.77 -7.06
C ARG A 14 2.09 -10.75 -8.24
N GLU A 15 2.45 -11.37 -9.36
CA GLU A 15 1.60 -11.40 -10.57
C GLU A 15 0.26 -12.11 -10.34
N ILE A 16 0.27 -13.20 -9.55
CA ILE A 16 -0.95 -13.93 -9.18
C ILE A 16 -1.84 -13.06 -8.28
N SER A 17 -1.23 -12.35 -7.32
CA SER A 17 -1.91 -11.40 -6.43
C SER A 17 -2.53 -10.25 -7.22
N LEU A 18 -1.82 -9.69 -8.20
CA LEU A 18 -2.32 -8.63 -9.09
C LEU A 18 -3.50 -9.12 -9.94
N MET A 19 -3.39 -10.29 -10.58
CA MET A 19 -4.50 -10.84 -11.38
C MET A 19 -5.74 -11.13 -10.51
N THR A 20 -5.54 -11.69 -9.32
CA THR A 20 -6.63 -12.04 -8.41
C THR A 20 -7.29 -10.79 -7.84
N GLY A 21 -6.49 -9.82 -7.37
CA GLY A 21 -6.98 -8.56 -6.84
C GLY A 21 -7.80 -7.76 -7.86
N ASN A 22 -7.40 -7.77 -9.13
CA ASN A 22 -8.18 -7.12 -10.21
C ASN A 22 -9.57 -7.76 -10.39
N LYS A 23 -9.67 -9.09 -10.30
CA LYS A 23 -10.98 -9.78 -10.39
C LYS A 23 -11.86 -9.47 -9.18
N VAL A 24 -11.27 -9.43 -7.98
CA VAL A 24 -11.98 -9.06 -6.75
C VAL A 24 -12.46 -7.61 -6.82
N ALA A 25 -11.60 -6.68 -7.23
CA ALA A 25 -11.94 -5.27 -7.40
C ALA A 25 -13.11 -5.09 -8.37
N LYS A 26 -13.03 -5.72 -9.55
CA LYS A 26 -14.10 -5.69 -10.55
C LYS A 26 -15.43 -6.20 -9.98
N ALA A 27 -15.43 -7.33 -9.29
CA ALA A 27 -16.64 -7.87 -8.69
C ALA A 27 -17.24 -6.93 -7.63
N LEU A 28 -16.41 -6.28 -6.81
CA LEU A 28 -16.87 -5.30 -5.82
C LEU A 28 -17.42 -4.04 -6.49
N GLU A 29 -16.80 -3.55 -7.55
CA GLU A 29 -17.29 -2.43 -8.37
C GLU A 29 -18.64 -2.73 -9.01
N GLU A 30 -18.80 -3.92 -9.60
CA GLU A 30 -20.07 -4.41 -10.16
C GLU A 30 -21.19 -4.50 -9.11
N ASN A 31 -20.84 -4.70 -7.83
CA ASN A 31 -21.76 -4.65 -6.69
C ASN A 31 -21.99 -3.23 -6.13
N GLY A 32 -21.56 -2.19 -6.84
CA GLY A 32 -21.79 -0.78 -6.47
C GLY A 32 -20.90 -0.27 -5.35
N HIS A 33 -19.74 -0.90 -5.11
CA HIS A 33 -18.75 -0.41 -4.17
C HIS A 33 -17.73 0.51 -4.85
N GLN A 34 -17.27 1.53 -4.12
CA GLN A 34 -16.13 2.33 -4.54
C GLN A 34 -14.87 1.60 -4.11
N VAL A 35 -14.10 1.12 -5.07
CA VAL A 35 -12.90 0.31 -4.82
C VAL A 35 -11.64 1.13 -5.04
N ILE A 36 -10.66 0.93 -4.18
CA ILE A 36 -9.31 1.48 -4.28
C ILE A 36 -8.35 0.29 -4.33
N LYS A 37 -7.64 0.12 -5.44
CA LYS A 37 -6.64 -0.94 -5.56
C LYS A 37 -5.31 -0.43 -5.03
N ILE A 38 -4.68 -1.17 -4.14
CA ILE A 38 -3.40 -0.76 -3.54
C ILE A 38 -2.40 -1.89 -3.65
N ASP A 39 -1.24 -1.55 -4.20
CA ASP A 39 -0.07 -2.41 -4.20
C ASP A 39 1.00 -1.81 -3.28
N PRO A 40 1.31 -2.47 -2.13
CA PRO A 40 2.18 -1.91 -1.11
C PRO A 40 3.60 -1.58 -1.57
N VAL A 41 4.04 -2.14 -2.70
CA VAL A 41 5.40 -1.92 -3.22
C VAL A 41 5.42 -1.22 -4.58
N ALA A 42 4.25 -0.83 -5.09
CA ALA A 42 4.18 -0.06 -6.33
C ALA A 42 4.73 1.35 -6.12
N THR A 43 5.41 1.84 -7.15
CA THR A 43 5.76 3.25 -7.29
C THR A 43 4.50 4.10 -7.45
N LYS A 44 4.66 5.42 -7.31
CA LYS A 44 3.55 6.37 -7.50
C LYS A 44 2.90 6.25 -8.88
N ASP A 45 3.72 6.10 -9.92
CA ASP A 45 3.25 6.03 -11.30
C ASP A 45 2.49 4.71 -11.53
N GLU A 46 3.03 3.58 -11.07
CA GLU A 46 2.32 2.28 -11.11
C GLU A 46 0.99 2.32 -10.33
N GLN A 47 0.96 3.04 -9.20
CA GLN A 47 -0.25 3.18 -8.39
C GLN A 47 -1.31 4.08 -9.08
N THR A 48 -0.86 5.13 -9.78
CA THR A 48 -1.70 5.98 -10.63
C THR A 48 -2.29 5.15 -11.78
N GLU A 49 -1.47 4.35 -12.45
CA GLU A 49 -1.93 3.45 -13.52
C GLU A 49 -2.97 2.45 -13.00
N LEU A 50 -2.73 1.87 -11.82
CA LEU A 50 -3.64 0.90 -11.21
C LEU A 50 -5.06 1.47 -11.02
N ASN A 51 -5.18 2.72 -10.56
CA ASN A 51 -6.47 3.35 -10.25
C ASN A 51 -6.96 4.34 -11.32
N HIS A 52 -6.22 4.55 -12.40
CA HIS A 52 -6.44 5.59 -13.41
C HIS A 52 -6.69 6.98 -12.79
N SER A 53 -5.96 7.29 -11.72
CA SER A 53 -6.19 8.48 -10.90
C SER A 53 -4.90 8.90 -10.19
N ASP A 54 -4.58 10.19 -10.25
CA ASP A 54 -3.48 10.81 -9.49
C ASP A 54 -3.83 11.08 -8.03
N HIS A 55 -5.04 10.72 -7.60
CA HIS A 55 -5.46 10.88 -6.21
C HIS A 55 -5.07 9.66 -5.39
N HIS A 56 -4.00 9.78 -4.60
CA HIS A 56 -3.50 8.73 -3.71
C HIS A 56 -4.05 8.90 -2.28
N TRP A 57 -4.86 7.94 -1.82
CA TRP A 57 -5.47 7.96 -0.48
C TRP A 57 -4.53 7.53 0.65
N ILE A 58 -3.46 6.82 0.30
CA ILE A 58 -2.40 6.41 1.22
C ILE A 58 -1.12 7.05 0.71
N GLY A 59 -0.37 7.71 1.59
CA GLY A 59 0.97 8.21 1.24
C GLY A 59 1.83 7.04 0.79
N ILE A 60 2.26 7.07 -0.46
CA ILE A 60 3.07 6.01 -1.09
C ILE A 60 4.52 6.11 -0.60
N ASP A 61 4.91 7.29 -0.12
CA ASP A 61 6.18 7.51 0.53
C ASP A 61 6.15 6.89 1.93
N TYR A 62 7.19 6.09 2.24
CA TYR A 62 7.43 5.65 3.60
C TYR A 62 7.52 6.87 4.52
N PRO A 63 6.90 6.83 5.72
CA PRO A 63 7.09 7.90 6.68
C PRO A 63 8.59 8.02 6.97
N SER A 64 9.14 9.23 6.83
CA SER A 64 10.48 9.48 7.33
C SER A 64 10.53 9.17 8.82
N ILE A 65 11.68 8.72 9.32
CA ILE A 65 11.90 8.45 10.75
C ILE A 65 11.46 9.64 11.61
N ASP A 66 11.61 10.85 11.09
CA ASP A 66 11.25 12.10 11.75
C ASP A 66 9.73 12.30 11.91
N MET A 67 8.91 11.62 11.09
CA MET A 67 7.43 11.66 11.17
C MET A 67 6.85 10.63 12.14
N LEU A 68 7.59 9.60 12.53
CA LEU A 68 7.08 8.61 13.46
C LEU A 68 6.91 9.27 14.84
N PRO A 69 5.72 9.20 15.48
CA PRO A 69 5.58 9.65 16.85
C PRO A 69 6.47 8.75 17.70
N LEU A 70 7.67 9.25 18.04
CA LEU A 70 8.56 8.64 19.01
C LEU A 70 7.86 8.67 20.37
N HIS A 71 6.90 7.77 20.59
CA HIS A 71 6.42 7.47 21.93
C HIS A 71 7.62 7.01 22.75
N ARG A 72 7.68 7.46 24.00
CA ARG A 72 8.84 7.37 24.91
C ARG A 72 9.47 5.97 25.08
N GLY A 73 8.87 4.90 24.56
CA GLY A 73 9.45 3.55 24.51
C GLY A 73 10.47 3.30 23.38
N SER A 74 10.61 4.22 22.42
CA SER A 74 11.47 4.06 21.23
C SER A 74 12.97 4.32 21.45
N MET A 75 13.39 4.73 22.66
CA MET A 75 14.82 4.82 23.02
C MET A 75 15.56 3.48 22.85
N PHE A 76 14.85 2.35 22.83
CA PHE A 76 15.43 1.03 22.57
C PHE A 76 15.77 0.77 21.10
N LEU A 77 15.04 1.33 20.14
CA LEU A 77 15.25 1.06 18.71
C LEU A 77 16.38 1.91 18.10
N LYS A 78 16.61 3.12 18.63
CA LYS A 78 17.73 3.97 18.21
C LYS A 78 19.09 3.26 18.39
N ASN A 79 19.23 2.41 19.41
CA ASN A 79 20.46 1.66 19.65
C ASN A 79 20.59 0.36 18.83
N ILE A 80 19.51 -0.13 18.20
CA ILE A 80 19.56 -1.33 17.35
C ILE A 80 19.98 -0.97 15.92
N LEU A 81 19.55 0.19 15.42
CA LEU A 81 19.88 0.67 14.06
C LEU A 81 21.23 1.39 13.96
N ILE A 82 21.92 1.63 15.09
CA ILE A 82 23.24 2.31 15.14
C ILE A 82 24.40 1.30 15.31
N ILE A 83 24.17 -0.02 15.28
CA ILE A 83 25.24 -1.02 15.34
C ILE A 83 25.36 -1.79 14.01
N LYS A 84 25.86 -1.10 12.98
CA LYS A 84 27.03 -1.43 12.15
C LYS A 84 26.98 -0.70 10.82
#